data_AF-A0A3R7G6B0-F1
#
_entry.id   AF-A0A3R7G6B0-F1
#
_cell.length_a   1.000
_cell.length_b   1.000
_cell.length_c   1.000
_cell.angle_alpha   90.00
_cell.angle_beta   90.00
_cell.angle_gamma   90.00
#
_symmetry.space_group_name_H-M   'P 1'
#
loop_
_entity.id
_entity.type
_entity.pdbx_description
1 polymer ?
#
loop_
_entity_poly.entity_id
_entity_poly.type
_entity_poly.pdbx_seq_one_letter_code
_entity_poly.pdbx_strand_id
1 'polypeptide(L)'
;MRPDSSTNIDLIEFLEGARVAAETKLRAMNCREFPKFLAEEEGDSSEAADSLQGFTTPVCYNEMALQVKTNYVRGRRYVDCEQMKIERAQISQVFYRRLTEQEYADMVEFRKFPDAISPDANIEHLRLYVDIATVEDLNLVFLEKETLHVQQQNVYRVAFESRITKPDEVDWRIDSMHLIDKNAIERSPATSLAADDDKKNE
;
A
#
# COMPACT_ATOMS: atom_id res chain seq x y z
N MET A 1 -39.19 -3.00 -14.76
CA MET A 1 -38.08 -3.68 -15.46
C MET A 1 -36.82 -3.31 -14.69
N ARG A 2 -36.27 -4.22 -13.88
CA ARG A 2 -34.98 -3.96 -13.20
C ARG A 2 -33.91 -3.96 -14.31
N PRO A 3 -32.95 -3.02 -14.34
CA PRO A 3 -31.83 -3.15 -15.27
C PRO A 3 -31.00 -4.37 -14.85
N ASP A 4 -30.77 -5.27 -15.81
CA ASP A 4 -30.18 -6.61 -15.64
C ASP A 4 -28.64 -6.61 -15.42
N SER A 5 -28.10 -5.70 -14.60
CA SER A 5 -26.68 -5.75 -14.23
C SER A 5 -26.43 -5.17 -12.85
N SER A 6 -26.80 -5.91 -11.81
CA SER A 6 -26.36 -5.59 -10.44
C SER A 6 -24.91 -6.04 -10.25
N THR A 7 -24.06 -5.15 -9.77
CA THR A 7 -22.69 -5.49 -9.38
C THR A 7 -22.70 -6.37 -8.12
N ASN A 8 -22.07 -7.53 -8.20
CA ASN A 8 -21.85 -8.43 -7.07
C ASN A 8 -20.35 -8.46 -6.75
N ILE A 9 -20.00 -8.32 -5.47
CA ILE A 9 -18.62 -8.38 -5.00
C ILE A 9 -18.45 -9.65 -4.17
N ASP A 10 -17.57 -10.54 -4.61
CA ASP A 10 -17.11 -11.66 -3.79
C ASP A 10 -16.08 -11.15 -2.77
N LEU A 11 -16.42 -11.23 -1.49
CA LEU A 11 -15.56 -10.72 -0.43
C LEU A 11 -14.29 -11.55 -0.23
N ILE A 12 -14.29 -12.85 -0.57
CA ILE A 12 -13.10 -13.69 -0.46
C ILE A 12 -12.11 -13.31 -1.56
N GLU A 13 -12.58 -13.24 -2.80
CA GLU A 13 -11.76 -12.78 -3.93
C GLU A 13 -11.23 -11.36 -3.70
N PHE A 14 -12.10 -10.46 -3.23
CA PHE A 14 -11.68 -9.10 -2.87
C PHE A 14 -10.59 -9.10 -1.78
N LEU A 15 -10.73 -9.89 -0.72
CA LEU A 15 -9.73 -9.94 0.35
C LEU A 15 -8.39 -10.54 -0.12
N GLU A 16 -8.41 -11.51 -1.04
CA GLU A 16 -7.19 -12.02 -1.67
C GLU A 16 -6.50 -10.94 -2.50
N GLY A 17 -7.25 -10.22 -3.33
CA GLY A 17 -6.73 -9.06 -4.08
C GLY A 17 -6.21 -7.96 -3.17
N ALA A 18 -6.92 -7.65 -2.09
CA ALA A 18 -6.53 -6.64 -1.10
C ALA A 18 -5.21 -7.00 -0.41
N ARG A 19 -4.96 -8.28 -0.11
CA ARG A 19 -3.68 -8.75 0.43
C ARG A 19 -2.55 -8.48 -0.55
N VAL A 20 -2.72 -8.87 -1.82
CA VAL A 20 -1.70 -8.67 -2.86
C VAL A 20 -1.42 -7.19 -3.06
N ALA A 21 -2.46 -6.36 -3.21
CA ALA A 21 -2.30 -4.92 -3.41
C ALA A 21 -1.59 -4.23 -2.23
N ALA A 22 -1.93 -4.62 -1.00
CA ALA A 22 -1.29 -4.07 0.19
C ALA A 22 0.16 -4.53 0.34
N GLU A 23 0.45 -5.80 0.06
CA GLU A 23 1.83 -6.32 0.08
C GLU A 23 2.69 -5.62 -0.97
N THR A 24 2.20 -5.52 -2.22
CA THR A 24 2.89 -4.79 -3.29
C THR A 24 3.17 -3.35 -2.87
N LYS A 25 2.20 -2.67 -2.27
CA LYS A 25 2.37 -1.30 -1.80
C LYS A 25 3.43 -1.19 -0.70
N LEU A 26 3.36 -2.02 0.33
CA LEU A 26 4.31 -1.98 1.43
C LEU A 26 5.73 -2.34 0.98
N ARG A 27 5.88 -3.33 0.09
CA ARG A 27 7.18 -3.69 -0.50
C ARG A 27 7.77 -2.55 -1.32
N ALA A 28 6.97 -1.89 -2.14
CA ALA A 28 7.41 -0.73 -2.92
C ALA A 28 7.81 0.45 -2.02
N MET A 29 7.07 0.69 -0.92
CA MET A 29 7.42 1.73 0.06
C MET A 29 8.71 1.41 0.84
N ASN A 30 8.99 0.13 1.06
CA ASN A 30 10.10 -0.37 1.86
C ASN A 30 11.15 -1.09 1.00
N CYS A 31 11.40 -0.60 -0.22
CA CYS A 31 12.54 -1.05 -1.03
C CYS A 31 13.61 0.04 -1.11
N ARG A 32 14.83 -0.39 -1.41
CA ARG A 32 16.00 0.50 -1.48
C ARG A 32 15.96 1.43 -2.69
N GLU A 33 15.41 0.96 -3.82
CA GLU A 33 15.50 1.60 -5.12
C GLU A 33 14.48 2.73 -5.28
N PHE A 34 13.25 2.55 -4.77
CA PHE A 34 12.17 3.52 -4.92
C PHE A 34 12.46 4.91 -4.32
N PRO A 35 13.00 5.06 -3.09
CA PRO A 35 13.35 6.39 -2.58
C PRO A 35 14.42 7.11 -3.40
N LYS A 36 15.38 6.37 -3.98
CA LYS A 36 16.43 6.94 -4.83
C LYS A 36 15.89 7.38 -6.19
N PHE A 37 15.02 6.57 -6.80
CA PHE A 37 14.27 6.93 -8.01
C PHE A 37 13.49 8.22 -7.79
N LEU A 38 12.73 8.31 -6.69
CA LEU A 38 11.97 9.51 -6.34
C LEU A 38 12.86 10.73 -6.07
N ALA A 39 14.09 10.52 -5.59
CA ALA A 39 15.09 11.56 -5.38
C ALA A 39 15.86 11.95 -6.65
N GLU A 40 15.56 11.34 -7.80
CA GLU A 40 16.24 11.56 -9.09
C GLU A 40 17.74 11.19 -9.03
N GLU A 41 18.12 10.30 -8.11
CA GLU A 41 19.51 9.82 -7.95
C GLU A 41 19.82 8.59 -8.80
N GLU A 42 18.84 7.72 -9.07
CA GLU A 42 19.00 6.51 -9.87
C GLU A 42 17.78 6.26 -10.79
N GLY A 43 18.03 6.21 -12.10
CA GLY A 43 17.11 5.69 -13.13
C GLY A 43 15.96 6.61 -13.53
N ASP A 44 15.52 6.51 -14.79
CA ASP A 44 14.34 7.21 -15.32
C ASP A 44 13.03 6.43 -15.10
N SER A 45 13.10 5.21 -14.56
CA SER A 45 11.96 4.32 -14.33
C SER A 45 12.16 3.45 -13.10
N SER A 46 11.06 3.01 -12.50
CA SER A 46 11.06 2.12 -11.35
C SER A 46 9.89 1.15 -11.47
N GLU A 47 10.18 -0.16 -11.49
CA GLU A 47 9.14 -1.21 -11.49
C GLU A 47 8.19 -1.07 -10.30
N ALA A 48 8.71 -0.60 -9.15
CA ALA A 48 7.92 -0.29 -7.98
C ALA A 48 6.94 0.87 -8.23
N ALA A 49 7.38 1.92 -8.96
CA ALA A 49 6.52 3.04 -9.33
C ALA A 49 5.39 2.59 -10.28
N ASP A 50 5.74 1.82 -11.31
CA ASP A 50 4.78 1.35 -12.33
C ASP A 50 3.73 0.41 -11.70
N SER A 51 4.19 -0.52 -10.85
CA SER A 51 3.29 -1.43 -10.12
C SER A 51 2.33 -0.65 -9.21
N LEU A 52 2.82 0.34 -8.48
CA LEU A 52 2.02 1.12 -7.54
C LEU A 52 0.90 1.94 -8.21
N GLN A 53 1.15 2.49 -9.40
CA GLN A 53 0.16 3.30 -10.11
C GLN A 53 -1.11 2.50 -10.46
N GLY A 54 -0.98 1.20 -10.74
CA GLY A 54 -2.13 0.33 -10.99
C GLY A 54 -2.97 0.01 -9.75
N PHE A 55 -2.37 0.01 -8.56
CA PHE A 55 -3.06 -0.37 -7.31
C PHE A 55 -3.53 0.81 -6.46
N THR A 56 -3.18 2.04 -6.81
CA THR A 56 -3.42 3.22 -5.97
C THR A 56 -4.18 4.29 -6.73
N THR A 57 -4.97 5.10 -6.01
CA THR A 57 -5.48 6.34 -6.59
C THR A 57 -4.32 7.32 -6.81
N PRO A 58 -4.43 8.27 -7.77
CA PRO A 58 -3.39 9.26 -8.01
C PRO A 58 -3.00 10.05 -6.76
N VAL A 59 -4.00 10.47 -5.96
CA VAL A 59 -3.75 11.16 -4.68
C VAL A 59 -2.97 10.27 -3.70
N CYS A 60 -3.33 8.99 -3.58
CA CYS A 60 -2.65 8.05 -2.70
C CYS A 60 -1.21 7.79 -3.13
N TYR A 61 -0.96 7.66 -4.43
CA TYR A 61 0.39 7.51 -4.97
C TYR A 61 1.25 8.73 -4.63
N ASN A 62 0.76 9.92 -4.92
CA ASN A 62 1.48 11.17 -4.72
C ASN A 62 1.81 11.44 -3.24
N GLU A 63 0.85 11.23 -2.33
CA GLU A 63 1.07 11.38 -0.88
C GLU A 63 2.18 10.44 -0.38
N MET A 64 2.13 9.17 -0.78
CA MET A 64 3.12 8.16 -0.43
C MET A 64 4.49 8.50 -1.01
N ALA A 65 4.57 8.79 -2.31
CA ALA A 65 5.83 9.13 -2.98
C ALA A 65 6.49 10.35 -2.33
N LEU A 66 5.69 11.38 -2.00
CA LEU A 66 6.19 12.55 -1.28
C LEU A 66 6.74 12.18 0.10
N GLN A 67 6.06 11.30 0.86
CA GLN A 67 6.53 10.84 2.16
C GLN A 67 7.85 10.08 2.06
N VAL A 68 7.96 9.14 1.11
CA VAL A 68 9.18 8.36 0.87
C VAL A 68 10.35 9.27 0.47
N LYS A 69 10.14 10.16 -0.52
CA LYS A 69 11.14 11.16 -0.94
C LYS A 69 11.58 12.04 0.22
N THR A 70 10.64 12.49 1.05
CA THR A 70 10.94 13.34 2.21
C THR A 70 11.79 12.62 3.25
N ASN A 71 11.46 11.37 3.56
CA ASN A 71 12.26 10.54 4.49
C ASN A 71 13.69 10.35 3.99
N TYR A 72 13.86 10.12 2.68
CA TYR A 72 15.16 9.92 2.07
C TYR A 72 15.99 11.22 2.04
N VAL A 73 15.47 12.27 1.39
CA VAL A 73 16.21 13.51 1.14
C VAL A 73 16.44 14.30 2.43
N ARG A 74 15.39 14.49 3.25
CA ARG A 74 15.48 15.31 4.48
C ARG A 74 15.80 14.46 5.70
N GLY A 75 15.16 13.31 5.83
CA GLY A 75 15.38 12.40 6.95
C GLY A 75 16.68 11.60 6.87
N ARG A 76 17.36 11.63 5.71
CA ARG A 76 18.62 10.92 5.45
C ARG A 76 18.52 9.43 5.81
N ARG A 77 17.36 8.83 5.52
CA ARG A 77 17.03 7.45 5.87
C ARG A 77 16.05 6.82 4.90
N TYR A 78 16.09 5.50 4.78
CA TYR A 78 15.06 4.70 4.13
C TYR A 78 14.81 3.41 4.90
N VAL A 79 13.77 2.69 4.50
CA VAL A 79 13.45 1.37 5.04
C VAL A 79 13.68 0.37 3.92
N ASP A 80 14.38 -0.71 4.22
CA ASP A 80 14.59 -1.83 3.33
C ASP A 80 13.99 -3.09 3.97
N CYS A 81 13.02 -3.69 3.30
CA CYS A 81 12.26 -4.83 3.81
C CYS A 81 12.91 -6.13 3.35
N GLU A 82 13.46 -6.88 4.29
CA GLU A 82 14.06 -8.19 4.03
C GLU A 82 12.98 -9.26 3.84
N GLN A 83 12.04 -9.31 4.77
CA GLN A 83 10.94 -10.28 4.75
C GLN A 83 9.65 -9.62 5.19
N MET A 84 8.55 -10.05 4.57
CA MET A 84 7.21 -9.60 4.92
C MET A 84 6.25 -10.76 4.77
N LYS A 85 5.36 -10.87 5.74
CA LYS A 85 4.26 -11.83 5.74
C LYS A 85 2.99 -11.11 6.14
N ILE A 86 1.93 -11.26 5.35
CA ILE A 86 0.57 -10.91 5.78
C ILE A 86 -0.02 -12.07 6.57
N GLU A 87 -0.31 -11.85 7.84
CA GLU A 87 -0.89 -12.85 8.73
C GLU A 87 -2.42 -12.88 8.66
N ARG A 88 -3.03 -11.70 8.51
CA ARG A 88 -4.49 -11.55 8.49
C ARG A 88 -4.89 -10.39 7.59
N ALA A 89 -6.00 -10.56 6.90
CA ALA A 89 -6.75 -9.49 6.27
C ALA A 89 -8.23 -9.66 6.63
N GLN A 90 -8.89 -8.60 7.07
CA GLN A 90 -10.30 -8.64 7.45
C GLN A 90 -11.00 -7.33 7.09
N ILE A 91 -12.26 -7.41 6.65
CA ILE A 91 -13.10 -6.22 6.47
C ILE A 91 -13.37 -5.60 7.84
N SER A 92 -13.04 -4.32 8.00
CA SER A 92 -13.36 -3.55 9.20
C SER A 92 -14.55 -2.61 8.97
N GLN A 93 -14.73 -2.10 7.75
CA GLN A 93 -15.84 -1.20 7.44
C GLN A 93 -16.21 -1.22 5.96
N VAL A 94 -17.48 -0.96 5.69
CA VAL A 94 -18.03 -0.81 4.34
C VAL A 94 -18.78 0.51 4.27
N PHE A 95 -18.50 1.31 3.25
CA PHE A 95 -19.21 2.55 2.98
C PHE A 95 -19.71 2.58 1.54
N TYR A 96 -21.02 2.69 1.41
CA TYR A 96 -21.67 2.93 0.14
C TYR A 96 -22.13 4.39 0.06
N ARG A 97 -21.98 5.00 -1.12
CA ARG A 97 -22.57 6.31 -1.43
C ARG A 97 -22.86 6.43 -2.92
N ARG A 98 -23.70 7.40 -3.26
CA ARG A 98 -23.91 7.84 -4.64
C ARG A 98 -23.23 9.18 -4.87
N LEU A 99 -22.56 9.31 -6.01
CA LEU A 99 -21.79 10.47 -6.42
C LEU A 99 -22.22 10.94 -7.81
N THR A 100 -22.01 12.21 -8.11
CA THR A 100 -21.90 12.70 -9.48
C THR A 100 -20.54 12.33 -10.07
N GLU A 101 -20.39 12.41 -11.40
CA GLU A 101 -19.10 12.21 -12.05
C GLU A 101 -18.02 13.16 -11.52
N GLN A 102 -18.37 14.43 -11.27
CA GLN A 102 -17.43 15.41 -10.75
C GLN A 102 -17.03 15.10 -9.31
N GLU A 103 -17.98 14.71 -8.45
CA GLU A 103 -17.67 14.35 -7.05
C GLU A 103 -16.78 13.10 -6.97
N TYR A 104 -16.98 12.12 -7.86
CA TYR A 104 -16.11 10.95 -7.96
C TYR A 104 -14.69 11.35 -8.38
N ALA A 105 -14.55 12.16 -9.45
CA ALA A 105 -13.25 12.65 -9.90
C ALA A 105 -12.54 13.48 -8.81
N ASP A 106 -13.25 14.38 -8.14
CA ASP A 106 -12.73 15.21 -7.05
C ASP A 106 -12.20 14.35 -5.88
N MET A 107 -12.89 13.25 -5.58
CA MET A 107 -12.49 12.32 -4.52
C MET A 107 -11.21 11.57 -4.90
N VAL A 108 -11.13 11.02 -6.12
CA VAL A 108 -10.00 10.20 -6.57
C VAL A 108 -8.74 11.03 -6.81
N GLU A 109 -8.88 12.25 -7.32
CA GLU A 109 -7.75 13.13 -7.67
C GLU A 109 -7.32 14.04 -6.51
N PHE A 110 -8.25 14.47 -5.65
CA PHE A 110 -7.99 15.50 -4.63
C PHE A 110 -8.44 15.13 -3.21
N ARG A 111 -8.97 13.92 -3.00
CA ARG A 111 -9.55 13.48 -1.71
C ARG A 111 -10.60 14.47 -1.15
N LYS A 112 -11.34 15.11 -2.04
CA LYS A 112 -12.44 15.99 -1.67
C LYS A 112 -13.73 15.18 -1.60
N PHE A 113 -14.29 15.03 -0.41
CA PHE A 113 -15.53 14.29 -0.20
C PHE A 113 -16.72 15.26 -0.21
N PRO A 114 -17.85 14.88 -0.85
CA PRO A 114 -19.06 15.69 -0.78
C PRO A 114 -19.70 15.61 0.60
N ASP A 115 -20.22 16.75 1.06
CA ASP A 115 -20.89 16.87 2.36
C ASP A 115 -22.38 16.45 2.32
N ALA A 116 -22.97 16.38 1.13
CA ALA A 116 -24.36 16.03 0.90
C ALA A 116 -24.53 15.17 -0.36
N ILE A 117 -25.65 14.46 -0.46
CA ILE A 117 -25.98 13.67 -1.65
C ILE A 117 -26.61 14.61 -2.69
N SER A 118 -25.97 14.75 -3.85
CA SER A 118 -26.51 15.54 -4.95
C SER A 118 -27.73 14.85 -5.60
N PRO A 119 -28.79 15.58 -6.01
CA PRO A 119 -29.96 14.99 -6.65
C PRO A 119 -29.66 14.26 -7.98
N ASP A 120 -28.58 14.63 -8.66
CA ASP A 120 -28.11 14.05 -9.92
C ASP A 120 -27.05 12.94 -9.73
N ALA A 121 -26.76 12.55 -8.48
CA ALA A 121 -25.79 11.51 -8.17
C ALA A 121 -26.22 10.14 -8.73
N ASN A 122 -25.49 9.64 -9.73
CA ASN A 122 -25.79 8.39 -10.45
C ASN A 122 -24.65 7.36 -10.40
N ILE A 123 -23.47 7.73 -9.91
CA ILE A 123 -22.35 6.83 -9.69
C ILE A 123 -22.52 6.13 -8.36
N GLU A 124 -22.68 4.81 -8.38
CA GLU A 124 -22.59 3.99 -7.19
C GLU A 124 -21.13 3.75 -6.87
N HIS A 125 -20.72 4.12 -5.67
CA HIS A 125 -19.33 3.99 -5.22
C HIS A 125 -19.27 3.26 -3.89
N LEU A 126 -18.34 2.31 -3.81
CA LEU A 126 -18.10 1.50 -2.62
C LEU A 126 -16.68 1.75 -2.11
N ARG A 127 -16.57 1.99 -0.82
CA ARG A 127 -15.30 2.04 -0.10
C ARG A 127 -15.23 0.96 0.95
N LEU A 128 -14.24 0.09 0.85
CA LEU A 128 -14.00 -1.02 1.75
C LEU A 128 -12.75 -0.75 2.59
N TYR A 129 -12.87 -0.87 3.90
CA TYR A 129 -11.75 -0.78 4.81
C TYR A 129 -11.34 -2.19 5.22
N VAL A 130 -10.06 -2.48 5.04
CA VAL A 130 -9.44 -3.76 5.35
C VAL A 130 -8.37 -3.53 6.40
N ASP A 131 -8.44 -4.26 7.50
CA ASP A 131 -7.37 -4.28 8.48
C ASP A 131 -6.41 -5.44 8.13
N ILE A 132 -5.16 -5.10 7.81
CA ILE A 132 -4.12 -6.02 7.36
C ILE A 132 -3.04 -6.10 8.43
N ALA A 133 -2.88 -7.28 9.02
CA ALA A 133 -1.83 -7.56 9.99
C ALA A 133 -0.61 -8.14 9.28
N THR A 134 0.56 -7.59 9.55
CA THR A 134 1.83 -7.98 8.95
C THR A 134 2.87 -8.31 10.01
N VAL A 135 3.81 -9.18 9.64
CA VAL A 135 5.11 -9.31 10.29
C VAL A 135 6.17 -8.93 9.26
N GLU A 136 6.99 -7.95 9.59
CA GLU A 136 7.93 -7.31 8.70
C GLU A 136 9.32 -7.28 9.34
N ASP A 137 10.29 -7.90 8.67
CA ASP A 137 11.69 -7.83 9.03
C ASP A 137 12.33 -6.68 8.22
N LEU A 138 12.65 -5.60 8.90
CA LEU A 138 13.05 -4.34 8.30
C LEU A 138 14.47 -3.94 8.71
N ASN A 139 15.15 -3.31 7.76
CA ASN A 139 16.41 -2.60 7.93
C ASN A 139 16.13 -1.11 7.84
N LEU A 140 16.25 -0.39 8.96
CA LEU A 140 16.16 1.06 8.99
C LEU A 140 17.55 1.61 8.69
N VAL A 141 17.76 1.97 7.43
CA VAL A 141 19.05 2.44 6.95
C VAL A 141 19.12 3.95 7.12
N PHE A 142 20.10 4.40 7.90
CA PHE A 142 20.44 5.81 8.07
C PHE A 142 21.72 6.07 7.27
N LEU A 143 21.75 7.13 6.44
CA LEU A 143 22.88 7.38 5.55
C LEU A 143 24.20 7.70 6.30
N GLU A 144 24.09 8.12 7.56
CA GLU A 144 25.22 8.62 8.38
C GLU A 144 25.31 7.91 9.74
N LYS A 145 24.51 6.85 9.97
CA LYS A 145 24.49 6.10 11.23
C LYS A 145 24.41 4.61 10.94
N GLU A 146 24.58 3.82 11.98
CA GLU A 146 24.40 2.37 11.91
C GLU A 146 22.96 2.01 11.52
N THR A 147 22.83 0.98 10.68
CA THR A 147 21.54 0.40 10.31
C THR A 147 20.92 -0.28 11.52
N LEU A 148 19.65 0.02 11.79
CA LEU A 148 18.91 -0.68 12.82
C LEU A 148 18.09 -1.82 12.20
N HIS A 149 18.26 -3.02 12.73
CA HIS A 149 17.48 -4.19 12.35
C HIS A 149 16.31 -4.37 13.30
N VAL A 150 15.09 -4.37 12.76
CA VAL A 150 13.88 -4.53 13.58
C VAL A 150 12.94 -5.55 12.95
N GLN A 151 12.17 -6.23 13.77
CA GLN A 151 10.94 -6.87 13.37
C GLN A 151 9.79 -5.98 13.80
N GLN A 152 8.87 -5.70 12.89
CA GLN A 152 7.63 -5.00 13.20
C GLN A 152 6.46 -5.93 13.00
N GLN A 153 5.54 -5.91 13.96
CA GLN A 153 4.23 -6.52 13.84
C GLN A 153 3.24 -5.36 13.75
N ASN A 154 2.74 -5.13 12.55
CA ASN A 154 1.95 -3.95 12.24
C ASN A 154 0.51 -4.36 11.93
N VAL A 155 -0.43 -3.48 12.23
CA VAL A 155 -1.77 -3.54 11.65
C VAL A 155 -2.01 -2.25 10.89
N TYR A 156 -2.26 -2.39 9.59
CA TYR A 156 -2.63 -1.29 8.71
C TYR A 156 -4.12 -1.31 8.45
N ARG A 157 -4.75 -0.14 8.42
CA ARG A 157 -6.05 0.04 7.82
C ARG A 157 -5.90 0.58 6.42
N VAL A 158 -6.31 -0.24 5.45
CA VAL A 158 -6.27 0.07 4.03
C VAL A 158 -7.68 0.38 3.56
N ALA A 159 -7.88 1.53 2.93
CA ALA A 159 -9.15 1.85 2.30
C ALA A 159 -9.03 1.62 0.80
N PHE A 160 -9.88 0.74 0.29
CA PHE A 160 -10.07 0.48 -1.12
C PHE A 160 -11.32 1.21 -1.60
N GLU A 161 -11.25 1.80 -2.78
CA GLU A 161 -12.36 2.50 -3.42
C GLU A 161 -12.59 1.93 -4.81
N SER A 162 -13.86 1.93 -5.25
CA SER A 162 -14.22 1.58 -6.61
C SER A 162 -15.57 2.13 -7.02
N ARG A 163 -15.71 2.42 -8.31
CA ARG A 163 -16.99 2.58 -9.00
C ARG A 163 -17.64 1.21 -9.16
N ILE A 164 -18.89 1.07 -8.72
CA ILE A 164 -19.65 -0.20 -8.77
C ILE A 164 -20.98 -0.08 -9.51
N THR A 165 -21.23 1.04 -10.19
CA THR A 165 -22.47 1.27 -10.97
C THR A 165 -22.72 0.17 -12.00
N LYS A 166 -21.65 -0.34 -12.62
CA LYS A 166 -21.69 -1.50 -13.52
C LYS A 166 -20.57 -2.48 -13.19
N PRO A 167 -20.77 -3.80 -13.43
CA PRO A 167 -19.76 -4.81 -13.14
C PRO A 167 -18.42 -4.60 -13.87
N ASP A 168 -18.44 -4.09 -15.10
CA ASP A 168 -17.26 -3.83 -15.93
C ASP A 168 -16.48 -2.56 -15.54
N GLU A 169 -17.08 -1.72 -14.69
CA GLU A 169 -16.45 -0.50 -14.16
C GLU A 169 -15.72 -0.74 -12.83
N VAL A 170 -15.83 -1.95 -12.25
CA VAL A 170 -15.19 -2.29 -10.97
C VAL A 170 -13.69 -2.38 -11.16
N ASP A 171 -13.00 -1.38 -10.63
CA ASP A 171 -11.55 -1.29 -10.54
C ASP A 171 -11.18 -0.90 -9.11
N TRP A 172 -10.64 -1.84 -8.33
CA TRP A 172 -10.34 -1.62 -6.92
C TRP A 172 -8.98 -0.95 -6.75
N ARG A 173 -8.97 0.24 -6.17
CA ARG A 173 -7.73 0.99 -5.89
C ARG A 173 -7.60 1.35 -4.43
N ILE A 174 -6.37 1.37 -3.93
CA ILE A 174 -6.03 1.86 -2.60
C ILE A 174 -6.12 3.39 -2.61
N ASP A 175 -7.11 3.91 -1.91
CA ASP A 175 -7.28 5.35 -1.64
C ASP A 175 -6.38 5.82 -0.49
N SER A 176 -6.19 4.98 0.52
CA SER A 176 -5.36 5.32 1.68
C SER A 176 -4.91 4.08 2.43
N MET A 177 -3.77 4.19 3.12
CA MET A 177 -3.25 3.16 4.01
C MET A 177 -2.58 3.85 5.20
N HIS A 178 -2.97 3.49 6.41
CA HIS A 178 -2.38 4.04 7.63
C HIS A 178 -2.18 2.96 8.68
N LEU A 179 -1.11 3.11 9.46
CA LEU A 179 -0.79 2.25 10.59
C LEU A 179 -1.75 2.54 11.75
N ILE A 180 -2.42 1.50 12.25
CA ILE A 180 -3.38 1.61 13.37
C ILE A 180 -2.92 0.86 14.62
N ASP A 181 -2.00 -0.10 14.47
CA ASP A 181 -1.31 -0.75 15.58
C ASP A 181 0.13 -1.09 15.18
N LYS A 182 1.05 -1.01 16.13
CA LYS A 182 2.47 -1.26 15.92
C LYS A 182 3.11 -1.87 17.16
N ASN A 183 3.77 -2.99 16.95
CA ASN A 183 4.74 -3.54 17.89
C ASN A 183 6.09 -3.67 17.20
N ALA A 184 7.18 -3.33 17.90
CA ALA A 184 8.53 -3.38 17.35
C ALA A 184 9.45 -4.15 18.29
N ILE A 185 10.20 -5.09 17.71
CA ILE A 185 11.14 -5.96 18.40
C ILE A 185 12.50 -5.77 17.72
N GLU A 186 13.50 -5.34 18.48
CA GLU A 186 14.87 -5.21 17.96
C GLU A 186 15.43 -6.59 17.59
N ARG A 187 16.05 -6.69 16.41
CA ARG A 187 16.70 -7.92 15.94
C ARG A 187 18.21 -7.73 16.03
N SER A 188 18.93 -8.72 16.56
CA SER A 188 20.37 -8.77 16.41
C SER A 188 20.72 -8.99 14.93
N PRO A 189 21.80 -8.36 14.40
CA PRO A 189 22.24 -8.64 13.04
C PRO A 189 22.52 -10.14 12.89
N ALA A 190 21.98 -10.76 11.84
CA ALA A 190 22.18 -12.18 11.60
C ALA A 190 23.69 -12.47 11.49
N THR A 191 24.21 -13.32 12.38
CA THR A 191 25.55 -13.88 12.22
C THR A 191 25.50 -14.76 10.98
N SER A 192 26.16 -14.36 9.90
CA SER A 192 26.38 -15.22 8.74
C SER A 192 27.21 -16.44 9.19
N LEU A 193 26.54 -17.51 9.59
CA LEU A 193 27.19 -18.80 9.86
C LEU A 193 27.65 -19.39 8.54
N ALA A 194 28.96 -19.23 8.30
CA ALA A 194 29.89 -20.08 7.57
C ALA A 194 29.34 -20.96 6.44
N ALA A 195 29.69 -20.59 5.21
CA ALA A 195 30.02 -21.56 4.16
C ALA A 195 31.44 -21.24 3.67
N ASP A 196 32.42 -21.40 4.56
CA ASP A 196 33.84 -21.38 4.23
C ASP A 196 34.54 -22.37 5.16
N ASP A 197 34.25 -23.66 4.96
CA ASP A 197 35.10 -24.76 5.43
C ASP A 197 34.73 -26.02 4.65
N ASP A 198 35.21 -26.10 3.40
CA ASP A 198 35.65 -27.40 2.85
C ASP A 198 36.56 -27.19 1.62
N LYS A 199 37.72 -26.57 1.86
CA LYS A 199 38.92 -26.78 1.04
C LYS A 199 40.17 -26.70 1.90
N LYS A 200 40.57 -27.85 2.48
CA LYS A 200 41.90 -28.49 2.32
C LYS A 200 42.25 -29.36 3.53
N ASN A 201 42.93 -30.47 3.22
CA ASN A 201 43.62 -31.47 4.05
C ASN A 201 42.82 -32.79 4.03
N GLU A 202 43.24 -33.88 3.40
CA GLU A 202 44.52 -34.33 2.80
C GLU A 202 44.24 -35.14 1.52
#